data_AF-A0A968M738-F1
#
_entry.id   AF-A0A968M738-F1
#
_cell.length_a   1.000
_cell.length_b   1.000
_cell.length_c   1.000
_cell.angle_alpha   90.00
_cell.angle_beta   90.00
_cell.angle_gamma   90.00
#
_symmetry.space_group_name_H-M   'P 1'
#
loop_
_entity.id
_entity.type
_entity.pdbx_description
1 polymer ?
#
loop_
_entity_poly.entity_id
_entity_poly.type
_entity_poly.pdbx_seq_one_letter_code
_entity_poly.pdbx_strand_id
1 'polypeptide(L)'
;MSLKGDITKELYLFLNKRRFNKNDLRIDINILAFEKLGMSRNLEGKLFKVRQVLRKAHKELLVKGFLKIEPQFIKESSGEYLYYQFKGTPTLESKDEVVEQVEEMLLQIGLTGGQIAKLLKNHTNEQVKDAIELFNLQKSGSIKHPTKWLFACLSKDFDLTELDESRNKKAQIEKDEKELVLKKEKELKEDKKKRDLAKEMNDMLSNWIANNSFRYYTLCNEYIEQEKASNSIIYKSIRDKARKDKVSEMQVVMDNKMFNSPVKAQILKKIS
;
A
#
# COMPACT_ATOMS: atom_id res chain seq x y z
N MET A 1 13.58 -42.49 25.18
CA MET A 1 12.30 -42.89 24.52
C MET A 1 12.37 -44.39 24.27
N SER A 2 11.40 -45.19 24.75
CA SER A 2 11.40 -46.65 24.50
C SER A 2 10.75 -46.95 23.15
N LEU A 3 11.53 -47.49 22.21
CA LEU A 3 11.14 -47.86 20.84
C LEU A 3 11.33 -49.36 20.64
N LYS A 4 10.38 -50.02 19.97
CA LYS A 4 10.31 -51.48 19.80
C LYS A 4 11.11 -51.95 18.58
N GLY A 5 11.01 -51.25 17.46
CA GLY A 5 11.71 -51.63 16.23
C GLY A 5 13.16 -51.16 16.20
N ASP A 6 14.10 -52.03 15.80
CA ASP A 6 15.50 -51.63 15.65
C ASP A 6 15.68 -50.57 14.55
N ILE A 7 14.94 -50.71 13.45
CA ILE A 7 14.89 -49.70 12.38
C ILE A 7 14.30 -48.37 12.90
N THR A 8 13.32 -48.44 13.82
CA THR A 8 12.75 -47.24 14.45
C THR A 8 13.79 -46.54 15.33
N LYS A 9 14.60 -47.29 16.08
CA LYS A 9 15.69 -46.73 16.91
C LYS A 9 16.75 -46.05 16.06
N GLU A 10 17.21 -46.70 15.00
CA GLU A 10 18.20 -46.12 14.08
C GLU A 10 17.65 -44.87 13.39
N LEU A 11 16.39 -44.93 12.94
CA LEU A 11 15.72 -43.78 12.34
C LEU A 11 15.58 -42.62 13.33
N TYR A 12 15.21 -42.91 14.57
CA TYR A 12 15.16 -41.90 15.62
C TYR A 12 16.53 -41.26 15.85
N LEU A 13 17.60 -42.04 15.98
CA LEU A 13 18.95 -41.52 16.19
C LEU A 13 19.41 -40.63 15.03
N PHE A 14 19.18 -41.08 13.80
CA PHE A 14 19.49 -40.32 12.59
C PHE A 14 18.74 -38.98 12.54
N LEU A 15 17.42 -39.03 12.75
CA LEU A 15 16.57 -37.84 12.70
C LEU A 15 16.84 -36.90 13.88
N ASN A 16 17.07 -37.42 15.08
CA ASN A 16 17.35 -36.63 16.28
C ASN A 16 18.62 -35.80 16.11
N LYS A 17 19.68 -36.37 15.50
CA LYS A 17 20.90 -35.61 15.16
C LYS A 17 20.65 -34.47 14.18
N ARG A 18 19.72 -34.63 13.23
CA ARG A 18 19.45 -33.64 12.17
C ARG A 18 18.42 -32.58 12.57
N ARG A 19 17.54 -32.91 13.52
CA ARG A 19 16.47 -32.04 14.03
C ARG A 19 16.98 -30.83 14.81
N PHE A 20 18.20 -30.88 15.38
CA PHE A 20 18.71 -29.80 16.24
C PHE A 20 18.66 -28.40 15.61
N ASN A 21 18.76 -28.29 14.28
CA ASN A 21 18.83 -26.99 13.59
C ASN A 21 17.65 -26.71 12.65
N LYS A 22 16.81 -27.71 12.35
CA LYS A 22 15.73 -27.57 11.34
C LYS A 22 14.49 -28.34 11.75
N ASN A 23 13.33 -27.69 11.59
CA ASN A 23 12.02 -28.30 11.85
C ASN A 23 11.56 -29.22 10.72
N ASP A 24 12.22 -29.14 9.57
CA ASP A 24 11.99 -29.96 8.41
C ASP A 24 13.27 -30.61 7.89
N LEU A 25 13.11 -31.79 7.27
CA LEU A 25 14.21 -32.52 6.67
C LEU A 25 13.75 -33.23 5.41
N ARG A 26 14.46 -32.97 4.31
CA ARG A 26 14.33 -33.70 3.05
C ARG A 26 15.50 -34.67 2.90
N ILE A 27 15.22 -35.92 2.57
CA ILE A 27 16.26 -36.94 2.31
C ILE A 27 15.83 -37.93 1.24
N ASP A 28 16.79 -38.39 0.42
CA ASP A 28 16.57 -39.47 -0.54
C ASP A 28 16.30 -40.80 0.19
N ILE A 29 15.30 -41.55 -0.29
CA ILE A 29 14.88 -42.81 0.34
C ILE A 29 15.96 -43.88 0.33
N ASN A 30 16.77 -43.96 -0.73
CA ASN A 30 17.83 -44.97 -0.87
C ASN A 30 18.99 -44.63 0.07
N ILE A 31 19.39 -43.37 0.11
CA ILE A 31 20.42 -42.88 1.05
C ILE A 31 19.97 -43.17 2.48
N LEU A 32 18.73 -42.83 2.82
CA LEU A 32 18.19 -43.09 4.14
C LEU A 32 18.19 -44.59 4.46
N ALA A 33 17.62 -45.42 3.59
CA ALA A 33 17.43 -46.85 3.87
C ALA A 33 18.74 -47.62 3.95
N PHE A 34 19.63 -47.46 2.96
CA PHE A 34 20.80 -48.32 2.83
C PHE A 34 22.03 -47.77 3.55
N GLU A 35 22.27 -46.45 3.48
CA GLU A 35 23.45 -45.86 4.11
C GLU A 35 23.21 -45.50 5.58
N LYS A 36 22.03 -44.95 5.91
CA LYS A 36 21.78 -44.40 7.25
C LYS A 36 21.11 -45.40 8.19
N LEU A 37 20.21 -46.23 7.68
CA LEU A 37 19.49 -47.24 8.48
C LEU A 37 20.08 -48.66 8.35
N GLY A 38 21.03 -48.87 7.44
CA GLY A 38 21.67 -50.17 7.25
C GLY A 38 20.73 -51.28 6.78
N MET A 39 19.67 -50.95 6.02
CA MET A 39 18.78 -51.97 5.46
C MET A 39 19.53 -52.91 4.50
N SER A 40 19.09 -54.18 4.43
CA SER A 40 19.70 -55.18 3.55
C SER A 40 19.64 -54.74 2.08
N ARG A 41 20.78 -54.86 1.37
CA ARG A 41 20.88 -54.61 -0.09
C ARG A 41 19.98 -55.53 -0.92
N ASN A 42 19.47 -56.63 -0.38
CA ASN A 42 18.47 -57.47 -1.06
C ASN A 42 17.12 -56.76 -1.29
N LEU A 43 16.92 -55.62 -0.62
CA LEU A 43 15.77 -54.73 -0.81
C LEU A 43 16.05 -53.62 -1.83
N GLU A 44 17.30 -53.50 -2.32
CA GLU A 44 17.67 -52.59 -3.39
C GLU A 44 16.88 -52.95 -4.67
N GLY A 45 16.26 -51.95 -5.30
CA GLY A 45 15.29 -52.15 -6.39
C GLY A 45 13.87 -52.53 -5.96
N LYS A 46 13.61 -52.79 -4.67
CA LYS A 46 12.25 -53.09 -4.13
C LYS A 46 11.75 -51.95 -3.24
N LEU A 47 11.66 -50.75 -3.80
CA LEU A 47 11.24 -49.52 -3.09
C LEU A 47 9.92 -49.68 -2.33
N PHE A 48 8.96 -50.44 -2.85
CA PHE A 48 7.70 -50.72 -2.16
C PHE A 48 7.92 -51.36 -0.77
N LYS A 49 8.82 -52.34 -0.66
CA LYS A 49 9.13 -53.00 0.61
C LYS A 49 9.84 -52.05 1.58
N VAL A 50 10.76 -51.23 1.06
CA VAL A 50 11.43 -50.18 1.85
C VAL A 50 10.41 -49.20 2.43
N ARG A 51 9.47 -48.70 1.61
CA ARG A 51 8.38 -47.82 2.07
C ARG A 51 7.53 -48.48 3.15
N GLN A 52 7.19 -49.76 3.02
CA GLN A 52 6.38 -50.47 4.00
C GLN A 52 7.08 -50.58 5.36
N VAL A 53 8.39 -50.86 5.36
CA VAL A 53 9.20 -50.93 6.57
C VAL A 53 9.32 -49.54 7.22
N LEU A 54 9.64 -48.51 6.43
CA LEU A 54 9.75 -47.13 6.91
C LEU A 54 8.42 -46.61 7.48
N ARG A 55 7.29 -46.88 6.84
CA ARG A 55 5.97 -46.49 7.35
C ARG A 55 5.67 -47.06 8.73
N LYS A 56 6.09 -48.31 9.01
CA LYS A 56 5.94 -48.90 10.35
C LYS A 56 6.75 -48.12 11.39
N ALA A 57 8.01 -47.78 11.07
CA ALA A 57 8.86 -46.96 11.93
C ALA A 57 8.30 -45.53 12.10
N HIS A 58 7.81 -44.90 11.03
CA HIS A 58 7.19 -43.57 11.07
C HIS A 58 5.97 -43.53 11.99
N LYS A 59 5.08 -44.53 11.89
CA LYS A 59 3.90 -44.63 12.76
C LYS A 59 4.30 -44.72 14.22
N GLU A 60 5.32 -45.52 14.54
CA GLU A 60 5.83 -45.61 15.91
C GLU A 60 6.37 -44.26 16.41
N LEU A 61 7.15 -43.55 15.60
CA LEU A 61 7.67 -42.21 15.95
C LEU A 61 6.56 -41.15 16.07
N LEU A 62 5.50 -41.26 15.28
CA LEU A 62 4.35 -40.37 15.33
C LEU A 62 3.53 -40.59 16.60
N VAL A 63 3.24 -41.86 16.94
CA VAL A 63 2.55 -42.23 18.20
C VAL A 63 3.35 -41.77 19.42
N LYS A 64 4.68 -41.83 19.35
CA LYS A 64 5.56 -41.35 20.41
C LYS A 64 5.75 -39.82 20.41
N GLY A 65 5.14 -39.10 19.47
CA GLY A 65 5.15 -37.64 19.41
C GLY A 65 6.47 -37.03 18.92
N PHE A 66 7.35 -37.81 18.29
CA PHE A 66 8.59 -37.29 17.71
C PHE A 66 8.36 -36.57 16.37
N LEU A 67 7.50 -37.14 15.53
CA LEU A 67 7.07 -36.55 14.26
C LEU A 67 5.77 -35.77 14.45
N LYS A 68 5.62 -34.65 13.73
CA LYS A 68 4.38 -33.85 13.74
C LYS A 68 3.31 -34.48 12.87
N ILE A 69 3.70 -34.93 11.69
CA ILE A 69 2.84 -35.55 10.68
C ILE A 69 3.55 -36.77 10.09
N GLU A 70 2.78 -37.63 9.40
CA GLU A 70 3.35 -38.76 8.68
C GLU A 70 4.21 -38.24 7.51
N PRO A 71 5.46 -38.71 7.36
CA PRO A 71 6.35 -38.26 6.29
C PRO A 71 5.79 -38.54 4.91
N GLN A 72 5.95 -37.59 4.00
CA GLN A 72 5.46 -37.71 2.62
C GLN A 72 6.53 -38.32 1.72
N PHE A 73 6.13 -39.29 0.90
CA PHE A 73 6.96 -39.88 -0.14
C PHE A 73 6.72 -39.12 -1.45
N ILE A 74 7.73 -38.40 -1.92
CA ILE A 74 7.65 -37.58 -3.13
C ILE A 74 8.54 -38.22 -4.19
N LYS A 75 7.98 -38.47 -5.38
CA LYS A 75 8.74 -38.97 -6.53
C LYS A 75 9.11 -37.79 -7.42
N GLU A 76 10.40 -37.56 -7.61
CA GLU A 76 10.95 -36.55 -8.50
C GLU A 76 11.75 -37.22 -9.63
N SER A 77 12.18 -36.43 -10.62
CA SER A 77 12.96 -36.95 -11.77
C SER A 77 14.31 -37.55 -11.36
N SER A 78 14.90 -37.06 -10.27
CA SER A 78 16.21 -37.50 -9.75
C SER A 78 16.12 -38.66 -8.76
N GLY A 79 14.92 -39.05 -8.29
CA GLY A 79 14.77 -40.08 -7.26
C GLY A 79 13.50 -39.96 -6.43
N GLU A 80 13.43 -40.75 -5.36
CA GLU A 80 12.33 -40.69 -4.40
C GLU A 80 12.82 -40.09 -3.08
N TYR A 81 12.10 -39.07 -2.61
CA TYR A 81 12.45 -38.30 -1.42
C TYR A 81 11.41 -38.48 -0.32
N LEU A 82 11.88 -38.38 0.91
CA LEU A 82 11.09 -38.33 2.12
C LEU A 82 11.20 -36.94 2.74
N TYR A 83 10.04 -36.34 3.01
CA TYR A 83 9.94 -35.08 3.71
C TYR A 83 9.42 -35.31 5.14
N TYR A 84 10.25 -34.96 6.12
CA TYR A 84 9.95 -35.05 7.53
C TYR A 84 9.61 -33.67 8.08
N GLN A 85 8.58 -33.60 8.91
CA GLN A 85 8.30 -32.47 9.78
C GLN A 85 8.34 -32.93 11.22
N PHE A 86 9.26 -32.36 11.98
CA PHE A 86 9.42 -32.70 13.39
C PHE A 86 8.37 -31.97 14.20
N LYS A 87 7.82 -32.66 15.22
CA LYS A 87 7.09 -31.95 16.27
C LYS A 87 8.16 -31.16 17.00
N GLY A 88 8.17 -29.84 16.87
CA GLY A 88 9.22 -28.98 17.43
C GLY A 88 9.60 -29.46 18.83
N THR A 89 10.89 -29.42 19.16
CA THR A 89 11.23 -29.31 20.59
C THR A 89 10.55 -28.01 21.04
N PRO A 90 10.31 -27.77 22.32
CA PRO A 90 10.40 -26.40 22.78
C PRO A 90 11.82 -25.99 22.41
N THR A 91 11.99 -25.51 21.18
CA THR A 91 13.09 -24.65 20.81
C THR A 91 13.09 -23.66 21.95
N LEU A 92 14.22 -23.55 22.65
CA LEU A 92 14.58 -22.28 23.29
C LEU A 92 14.04 -21.23 22.35
N GLU A 93 13.03 -20.53 22.85
CA GLU A 93 12.07 -19.79 22.06
C GLU A 93 12.82 -19.17 20.89
N SER A 94 12.27 -19.29 19.68
CA SER A 94 12.43 -18.18 18.75
C SER A 94 12.27 -16.95 19.64
N LYS A 95 13.36 -16.25 19.98
CA LYS A 95 13.27 -15.01 20.72
C LYS A 95 12.26 -14.28 19.91
N ASP A 96 11.06 -14.11 20.47
CA ASP A 96 9.99 -13.51 19.72
C ASP A 96 10.62 -12.23 19.16
N GLU A 97 10.39 -11.91 17.90
CA GLU A 97 10.97 -10.69 17.31
C GLU A 97 10.73 -9.47 18.24
N VAL A 98 9.65 -9.55 19.03
CA VAL A 98 9.30 -8.74 20.19
C VAL A 98 10.34 -8.75 21.33
N VAL A 99 10.84 -9.91 21.79
CA VAL A 99 11.88 -10.03 22.82
C VAL A 99 13.20 -9.45 22.33
N GLU A 100 13.58 -9.72 21.08
CA GLU A 100 14.82 -9.17 20.50
C GLU A 100 14.76 -7.63 20.41
N GLN A 101 13.62 -7.08 19.99
CA GLN A 101 13.39 -5.62 20.01
C GLN A 101 13.48 -5.02 21.42
N VAL A 102 12.92 -5.68 22.44
CA VAL A 102 12.97 -5.19 23.83
C VAL A 102 14.39 -5.24 24.38
N GLU A 103 15.14 -6.31 24.08
CA GLU A 103 16.55 -6.42 24.47
C GLU A 103 17.38 -5.30 23.84
N GLU A 104 17.20 -5.01 22.55
CA GLU A 104 17.88 -3.89 21.87
C GLU A 104 17.56 -2.53 22.50
N MET A 105 16.29 -2.26 22.81
CA MET A 105 15.88 -1.02 23.49
C MET A 105 16.54 -0.90 24.88
N LEU A 106 16.62 -1.98 25.64
CA LEU A 106 17.28 -1.98 26.96
C LEU A 106 18.80 -1.81 26.86
N LEU A 107 19.42 -2.36 25.81
CA LEU A 107 20.84 -2.16 25.52
C LEU A 107 21.14 -0.69 25.20
N GLN A 108 20.27 -0.01 24.45
CA GLN A 108 20.41 1.42 24.15
C GLN A 108 20.31 2.30 25.40
N ILE A 109 19.54 1.87 26.42
CA ILE A 109 19.46 2.54 27.73
C ILE A 109 20.73 2.29 28.58
N GLY A 110 21.60 1.36 28.15
CA GLY A 110 22.88 1.07 28.80
C GLY A 110 22.83 -0.07 29.82
N LEU A 111 21.83 -0.96 29.74
CA LEU A 111 21.78 -2.14 30.58
C LEU A 111 22.70 -3.24 30.04
N THR A 112 23.32 -3.99 30.95
CA THR A 112 24.13 -5.16 30.59
C THR A 112 23.25 -6.38 30.33
N GLY A 113 23.70 -7.32 29.49
CA GLY A 113 22.94 -8.53 29.17
C GLY A 113 22.48 -9.34 30.40
N GLY A 114 23.28 -9.38 31.47
CA GLY A 114 22.90 -10.04 32.73
C GLY A 114 21.75 -9.33 33.47
N GLN A 115 21.68 -7.99 33.40
CA GLN A 115 20.57 -7.22 33.96
C GLN A 115 19.30 -7.37 33.13
N ILE A 116 19.44 -7.39 31.81
CA ILE A 116 18.34 -7.60 30.86
C ILE A 116 17.71 -8.98 31.08
N ALA A 117 18.53 -10.04 31.14
CA ALA A 117 18.04 -11.39 31.42
C ALA A 117 17.31 -11.48 32.76
N LYS A 118 17.76 -10.74 33.79
CA LYS A 118 17.10 -10.70 35.09
C LYS A 118 15.76 -9.96 35.04
N LEU A 119 15.64 -8.91 34.24
CA LEU A 119 14.39 -8.17 34.04
C LEU A 119 13.36 -9.00 33.28
N LEU A 120 13.75 -9.58 32.14
CA LEU A 120 12.88 -10.40 31.30
C LEU A 120 12.43 -11.69 32.00
N LYS A 121 13.21 -12.19 32.96
CA LYS A 121 12.81 -13.36 33.77
C LYS A 121 11.70 -13.05 34.78
N ASN A 122 11.63 -11.83 35.27
CA ASN A 122 10.74 -11.44 36.37
C ASN A 122 9.51 -10.64 35.92
N HIS A 123 9.52 -10.08 34.72
CA HIS A 123 8.49 -9.18 34.21
C HIS A 123 8.07 -9.57 32.81
N THR A 124 6.83 -9.25 32.44
CA THR A 124 6.35 -9.49 31.06
C THR A 124 6.96 -8.47 30.09
N ASN A 125 7.08 -8.84 28.82
CA ASN A 125 7.62 -7.95 27.78
C ASN A 125 6.83 -6.64 27.67
N GLU A 126 5.52 -6.67 27.89
CA GLU A 126 4.64 -5.50 27.88
C GLU A 126 4.98 -4.53 29.00
N GLN A 127 5.14 -5.02 30.23
CA GLN A 127 5.53 -4.19 31.38
C GLN A 127 6.89 -3.52 31.16
N VAL A 128 7.84 -4.26 30.59
CA VAL A 128 9.18 -3.74 30.28
C VAL A 128 9.11 -2.67 29.19
N LYS A 129 8.29 -2.86 28.15
CA LYS A 129 8.04 -1.86 27.11
C LYS A 129 7.42 -0.59 27.69
N ASP A 130 6.38 -0.71 28.51
CA ASP A 130 5.72 0.42 29.14
C ASP A 130 6.68 1.22 30.03
N ALA A 131 7.53 0.52 30.79
CA ALA A 131 8.57 1.16 31.61
C ALA A 131 9.63 1.89 30.76
N ILE A 132 10.00 1.35 29.59
CA ILE A 132 10.90 2.01 28.63
C ILE A 132 10.23 3.26 28.04
N GLU A 133 8.96 3.19 27.68
CA GLU A 133 8.22 4.35 27.16
C GLU A 133 8.13 5.47 28.20
N LEU A 134 7.81 5.14 29.45
CA LEU A 134 7.82 6.10 30.56
C LEU A 134 9.21 6.71 30.77
N PHE A 135 10.27 5.90 30.73
CA PHE A 135 11.64 6.38 30.84
C PHE A 135 11.96 7.42 29.76
N ASN A 136 11.52 7.17 28.52
CA ASN A 136 11.70 8.09 27.40
C ASN A 136 10.89 9.39 27.56
N LEU A 137 9.68 9.31 28.13
CA LEU A 137 8.84 10.48 28.40
C LEU A 137 9.45 11.38 29.47
N GLN A 138 10.08 10.81 30.50
CA GLN A 138 10.60 11.57 31.64
C GLN A 138 11.91 12.34 31.36
N LYS A 139 12.35 12.36 30.09
CA LYS A 139 13.57 12.97 29.55
C LYS A 139 14.85 12.49 30.26
N SER A 140 15.71 11.84 29.48
CA SER A 140 17.03 11.30 29.80
C SER A 140 18.02 12.18 30.59
N GLY A 141 17.69 13.44 30.89
CA GLY A 141 18.52 14.36 31.69
C GLY A 141 18.26 14.36 33.20
N SER A 142 17.08 13.90 33.66
CA SER A 142 16.75 13.95 35.11
C SER A 142 17.19 12.69 35.87
N ILE A 143 17.30 11.56 35.17
CA ILE A 143 17.52 10.25 35.80
C ILE A 143 19.02 9.93 35.82
N LYS A 144 19.66 10.14 36.97
CA LYS A 144 21.10 9.85 37.19
C LYS A 144 21.47 8.37 37.02
N HIS A 145 20.53 7.45 37.26
CA HIS A 145 20.77 6.00 37.25
C HIS A 145 19.62 5.24 36.57
N PRO A 146 19.66 5.10 35.22
CA PRO A 146 18.59 4.48 34.44
C PRO A 146 18.21 3.07 34.92
N THR A 147 19.21 2.25 35.26
CA THR A 147 18.98 0.88 35.72
C THR A 147 18.20 0.84 37.04
N LYS A 148 18.62 1.61 38.05
CA LYS A 148 17.94 1.64 39.35
C LYS A 148 16.52 2.17 39.22
N TRP A 149 16.32 3.14 38.34
CA TRP A 149 15.01 3.70 38.05
C TRP A 149 14.09 2.66 37.40
N LEU A 150 14.55 1.94 36.37
CA LEU A 150 13.78 0.89 35.70
C LEU A 150 13.38 -0.25 36.65
N PHE A 151 14.32 -0.73 37.48
CA PHE A 151 14.00 -1.74 38.50
C PHE A 151 13.02 -1.22 39.55
N ALA A 152 13.15 0.03 39.99
CA ALA A 152 12.23 0.63 40.94
C ALA A 152 10.83 0.84 40.34
N CYS A 153 10.76 1.22 39.07
CA CYS A 153 9.54 1.35 38.29
C CYS A 153 8.84 0.00 38.20
N LEU A 154 9.52 -1.05 37.71
CA LEU A 154 8.93 -2.38 37.56
C LEU A 154 8.60 -3.10 38.88
N SER A 155 9.17 -2.68 40.02
CA SER A 155 8.93 -3.31 41.33
C SER A 155 7.80 -2.67 42.14
N LYS A 156 7.44 -1.42 41.86
CA LYS A 156 6.33 -0.71 42.50
C LYS A 156 5.28 -0.50 41.43
N ASP A 157 4.15 -1.18 41.50
CA ASP A 157 3.03 -1.01 40.57
C ASP A 157 2.90 0.47 40.17
N PHE A 158 3.36 0.79 38.96
CA PHE A 158 3.62 2.16 38.57
C PHE A 158 2.38 2.75 37.91
N ASP A 159 2.14 4.02 38.20
CA ASP A 159 0.97 4.73 37.69
C ASP A 159 1.12 4.95 36.18
N LEU A 160 0.27 4.28 35.41
CA LEU A 160 0.26 4.32 33.94
C LEU A 160 -0.49 5.53 33.38
N THR A 161 -1.08 6.39 34.22
CA THR A 161 -1.90 7.52 33.78
C THR A 161 -1.18 8.46 32.81
N GLU A 162 0.10 8.80 33.06
CA GLU A 162 0.89 9.65 32.16
C GLU A 162 1.16 8.98 30.80
N LEU A 163 1.32 7.65 30.80
CA LEU A 163 1.53 6.87 29.58
C LEU A 163 0.25 6.82 28.74
N ASP A 164 -0.89 6.58 29.39
CA ASP A 164 -2.20 6.53 28.75
C ASP A 164 -2.60 7.88 28.17
N GLU A 165 -2.33 8.99 28.87
CA GLU A 165 -2.52 10.33 28.33
C GLU A 165 -1.66 10.59 27.08
N SER A 166 -0.40 10.15 27.10
CA SER A 166 0.51 10.29 25.96
C SER A 166 0.06 9.45 24.76
N ARG A 167 -0.37 8.21 25.02
CA ARG A 167 -0.94 7.31 24.00
C ARG A 167 -2.22 7.89 23.40
N ASN A 168 -3.11 8.43 24.23
CA ASN A 168 -4.34 9.07 23.79
C ASN A 168 -4.07 10.32 22.96
N LYS A 169 -3.10 11.16 23.35
CA LYS A 169 -2.68 12.33 22.58
C LYS A 169 -2.11 11.94 21.21
N LYS A 170 -1.23 10.91 21.15
CA LYS A 170 -0.70 10.39 19.89
C LYS A 170 -1.79 9.83 19.00
N ALA A 171 -2.72 9.05 19.56
CA ALA A 171 -3.84 8.48 18.81
C ALA A 171 -4.77 9.57 18.26
N GLN A 172 -4.96 10.67 18.99
CA GLN A 172 -5.73 11.81 18.51
C GLN A 172 -5.02 12.53 17.36
N ILE A 173 -3.71 12.80 17.49
CA ILE A 173 -2.90 13.40 16.42
C ILE A 173 -2.95 12.54 15.16
N GLU A 174 -2.80 11.22 15.28
CA GLU A 174 -2.84 10.32 14.13
C GLU A 174 -4.22 10.32 13.43
N LYS A 175 -5.31 10.42 14.21
CA LYS A 175 -6.66 10.58 13.65
C LYS A 175 -6.80 11.90 12.91
N ASP A 176 -6.34 12.99 13.50
CA ASP A 176 -6.42 14.33 12.91
C ASP A 176 -5.57 14.41 11.63
N GLU A 177 -4.38 13.80 11.61
CA GLU A 177 -3.53 13.68 10.42
C GLU A 177 -4.19 12.86 9.32
N LYS A 178 -4.77 11.70 9.64
CA LYS A 178 -5.51 10.88 8.67
C LYS A 178 -6.70 11.63 8.09
N GLU A 179 -7.41 12.40 8.92
CA GLU A 179 -8.54 13.22 8.46
C GLU A 179 -8.07 14.35 7.53
N LEU A 180 -6.95 15.01 7.85
CA LEU A 180 -6.34 16.03 7.01
C LEU A 180 -5.88 15.48 5.65
N VAL A 181 -5.25 14.30 5.64
CA VAL A 181 -4.84 13.62 4.40
C VAL A 181 -6.08 13.28 3.56
N LEU A 182 -7.13 12.74 4.18
CA LEU A 182 -8.37 12.41 3.48
C LEU A 182 -9.07 13.66 2.90
N LYS A 183 -9.06 14.79 3.62
CA LYS A 183 -9.60 16.07 3.12
C LYS A 183 -8.81 16.55 1.89
N LYS A 184 -7.48 16.56 1.97
CA LYS A 184 -6.61 16.94 0.85
C LYS A 184 -6.81 16.05 -0.37
N GLU A 185 -6.98 14.74 -0.19
CA GLU A 185 -7.25 13.83 -1.31
C GLU A 185 -8.60 14.10 -1.97
N LYS A 186 -9.64 14.42 -1.19
CA LYS A 186 -10.96 14.78 -1.73
C LYS A 186 -10.91 16.07 -2.53
N GLU A 187 -10.27 17.11 -2.00
CA GLU A 187 -10.06 18.38 -2.70
C GLU A 187 -9.31 18.17 -4.02
N LEU A 188 -8.25 17.37 -4.02
CA LEU A 188 -7.45 17.10 -5.21
C LEU A 188 -8.23 16.30 -6.27
N LYS A 189 -9.13 15.39 -5.85
CA LYS A 189 -10.04 14.67 -6.75
C LYS A 189 -11.10 15.61 -7.34
N GLU A 190 -11.66 16.52 -6.55
CA GLU A 190 -12.63 17.50 -7.03
C GLU A 190 -12.01 18.48 -8.02
N ASP A 191 -10.79 18.96 -7.74
CA ASP A 191 -10.06 19.85 -8.65
C ASP A 191 -9.69 19.17 -9.96
N LYS A 192 -9.31 17.88 -9.93
CA LYS A 192 -9.10 17.10 -11.14
C LYS A 192 -10.38 16.99 -11.97
N LYS A 193 -11.51 16.64 -11.35
CA LYS A 193 -12.82 16.56 -12.04
C LYS A 193 -13.22 17.90 -12.67
N LYS A 194 -13.02 19.02 -11.97
CA LYS A 194 -13.31 20.36 -12.52
C LYS A 194 -12.42 20.68 -13.73
N ARG A 195 -11.12 20.33 -13.68
CA ARG A 195 -10.20 20.52 -14.80
C ARG A 195 -10.56 19.65 -16.00
N ASP A 196 -10.94 18.40 -15.77
CA ASP A 196 -11.32 17.47 -16.83
C ASP A 196 -12.63 17.92 -17.50
N LEU A 197 -13.65 18.31 -16.71
CA LEU A 197 -14.88 18.91 -17.23
C LEU A 197 -14.62 20.20 -18.03
N ALA A 198 -13.71 21.06 -17.56
CA ALA A 198 -13.35 22.28 -18.28
C ALA A 198 -12.67 21.99 -19.62
N LYS A 199 -11.82 20.95 -19.67
CA LYS A 199 -11.21 20.48 -20.93
C LYS A 199 -12.26 19.91 -21.87
N GLU A 200 -13.13 19.01 -21.39
CA GLU A 200 -14.22 18.45 -22.19
C GLU A 200 -15.14 19.55 -22.77
N MET A 201 -15.49 20.55 -21.96
CA MET A 201 -16.32 21.67 -22.41
C MET A 201 -15.59 22.54 -23.44
N ASN A 202 -14.28 22.77 -23.27
CA ASN A 202 -13.48 23.50 -24.23
C ASN A 202 -13.31 22.73 -25.56
N ASP A 203 -13.17 21.41 -25.50
CA ASP A 203 -13.09 20.53 -26.66
C ASP A 203 -14.44 20.48 -27.40
N MET A 204 -15.56 20.41 -26.67
CA MET A 204 -16.91 20.51 -27.24
C MET A 204 -17.13 21.86 -27.93
N LEU A 205 -16.73 22.98 -27.30
CA LEU A 205 -16.83 24.31 -27.90
C LEU A 205 -15.96 24.41 -29.16
N SER A 206 -14.74 23.91 -29.12
CA SER A 206 -13.83 23.90 -30.27
C SER A 206 -14.40 23.09 -31.44
N ASN A 207 -14.95 21.90 -31.16
CA ASN A 207 -15.62 21.08 -32.17
C ASN A 207 -16.89 21.74 -32.71
N TRP A 208 -17.69 22.38 -31.85
CA TRP A 208 -18.87 23.12 -32.27
C TRP A 208 -18.51 24.30 -33.17
N ILE A 209 -17.46 25.06 -32.83
CA ILE A 209 -16.93 26.16 -33.65
C ILE A 209 -16.42 25.62 -34.99
N ALA A 210 -15.67 24.51 -35.00
CA ALA A 210 -15.17 23.92 -36.24
C ALA A 210 -16.31 23.50 -37.17
N ASN A 211 -17.32 22.81 -36.64
CA ASN A 211 -18.46 22.30 -37.40
C ASN A 211 -19.44 23.40 -37.84
N ASN A 212 -19.56 24.47 -37.06
CA ASN A 212 -20.45 25.59 -37.38
C ASN A 212 -19.72 26.78 -38.01
N SER A 213 -18.40 26.73 -38.18
CA SER A 213 -17.61 27.82 -38.76
C SER A 213 -18.17 28.24 -40.11
N PHE A 214 -18.44 27.29 -41.01
CA PHE A 214 -19.02 27.55 -42.32
C PHE A 214 -20.42 28.20 -42.22
N ARG A 215 -21.25 27.73 -41.28
CA ARG A 215 -22.61 28.25 -41.05
C ARG A 215 -22.58 29.67 -40.44
N TYR A 216 -21.59 29.96 -39.61
CA TYR A 216 -21.36 31.28 -39.04
C TYR A 216 -20.83 32.25 -40.10
N TYR A 217 -19.84 31.84 -40.90
CA TYR A 217 -19.33 32.65 -42.01
C TYR A 217 -20.41 32.97 -43.05
N THR A 218 -21.27 32.00 -43.38
CA THR A 218 -22.39 32.22 -44.31
C THR A 218 -23.42 33.20 -43.76
N LEU A 219 -23.85 33.05 -42.50
CA LEU A 219 -24.77 34.00 -41.86
C LEU A 219 -24.17 35.42 -41.74
N CYS A 220 -22.88 35.54 -41.40
CA CYS A 220 -22.20 36.83 -41.36
C CYS A 220 -22.14 37.48 -42.75
N ASN A 221 -21.84 36.70 -43.79
CA ASN A 221 -21.81 37.21 -45.16
C ASN A 221 -23.21 37.61 -45.65
N GLU A 222 -24.24 36.82 -45.36
CA GLU A 222 -25.64 37.16 -45.67
C GLU A 222 -26.07 38.46 -45.00
N TYR A 223 -25.70 38.66 -43.73
CA TYR A 223 -25.99 39.90 -43.01
C TYR A 223 -25.26 41.11 -43.62
N ILE A 224 -23.98 40.96 -43.95
CA ILE A 224 -23.20 42.01 -44.62
C ILE A 224 -23.81 42.37 -45.98
N GLU A 225 -24.25 41.37 -46.76
CA GLU A 225 -24.92 41.61 -48.05
C GLU A 225 -26.31 42.25 -47.88
N GLN A 226 -27.08 41.88 -46.85
CA GLN A 226 -28.34 42.56 -46.51
C GLN A 226 -28.13 44.01 -46.11
N GLU A 227 -27.09 44.32 -45.33
CA GLU A 227 -26.74 45.71 -44.98
C GLU A 227 -26.24 46.48 -46.20
N LYS A 228 -25.43 45.88 -47.07
CA LYS A 228 -25.01 46.51 -48.33
C LYS A 228 -26.20 46.78 -49.25
N ALA A 229 -27.13 45.84 -49.37
CA ALA A 229 -28.35 46.01 -50.16
C ALA A 229 -29.24 47.11 -49.57
N SER A 230 -29.45 47.11 -48.25
CA SER A 230 -30.24 48.12 -47.54
C SER A 230 -29.61 49.51 -47.68
N ASN A 231 -28.29 49.60 -47.47
CA ASN A 231 -27.54 50.84 -47.66
C ASN A 231 -27.55 51.27 -49.12
N SER A 232 -27.41 50.36 -50.09
CA SER A 232 -27.50 50.66 -51.53
C SER A 232 -28.88 51.18 -51.93
N ILE A 233 -29.96 50.63 -51.36
CA ILE A 233 -31.31 51.13 -51.54
C ILE A 233 -31.46 52.53 -50.94
N ILE A 234 -30.92 52.75 -49.75
CA ILE A 234 -30.88 54.08 -49.11
C ILE A 234 -30.07 55.07 -49.97
N TYR A 235 -28.90 54.68 -50.48
CA TYR A 235 -28.09 55.51 -51.36
C TYR A 235 -28.74 55.78 -52.72
N LYS A 236 -29.46 54.82 -53.30
CA LYS A 236 -30.27 55.04 -54.52
C LYS A 236 -31.44 55.97 -54.25
N SER A 237 -32.17 55.78 -53.15
CA SER A 237 -33.25 56.69 -52.72
C SER A 237 -32.74 58.11 -52.49
N ILE A 238 -31.62 58.27 -51.79
CA ILE A 238 -30.96 59.56 -51.58
C ILE A 238 -30.47 60.14 -52.91
N ARG A 239 -29.92 59.33 -53.82
CA ARG A 239 -29.46 59.77 -55.15
C ARG A 239 -30.60 60.18 -56.07
N ASP A 240 -31.72 59.46 -56.05
CA ASP A 240 -32.88 59.73 -56.88
C ASP A 240 -33.69 60.91 -56.33
N LYS A 241 -33.74 61.06 -55.00
CA LYS A 241 -34.23 62.27 -54.32
C LYS A 241 -33.33 63.45 -54.63
N ALA A 242 -32.01 63.31 -54.49
CA ALA A 242 -31.04 64.32 -54.88
C ALA A 242 -31.03 64.61 -56.39
N ARG A 243 -31.45 63.69 -57.28
CA ARG A 243 -31.62 63.95 -58.72
C ARG A 243 -32.91 64.67 -59.04
N LYS A 244 -34.01 64.35 -58.34
CA LYS A 244 -35.25 65.14 -58.39
C LYS A 244 -35.03 66.55 -57.85
N ASP A 245 -34.28 66.67 -56.76
CA ASP A 245 -34.03 67.93 -56.07
C ASP A 245 -32.87 68.73 -56.72
N LYS A 246 -31.94 68.08 -57.45
CA LYS A 246 -30.88 68.75 -58.27
C LYS A 246 -31.38 69.36 -59.58
N VAL A 247 -32.65 69.20 -59.94
CA VAL A 247 -33.27 70.07 -60.95
C VAL A 247 -33.64 71.43 -60.34
N SER A 248 -33.62 71.57 -59.01
CA SER A 248 -33.98 72.82 -58.33
C SER A 248 -32.82 73.54 -57.64
N GLU A 249 -31.89 72.88 -56.94
CA GLU A 249 -30.99 73.64 -56.04
C GLU A 249 -29.59 73.02 -55.96
N MET A 250 -28.72 73.36 -56.93
CA MET A 250 -27.28 73.12 -56.82
C MET A 250 -26.56 74.37 -56.30
N GLN A 251 -27.11 74.93 -55.22
CA GLN A 251 -26.46 75.90 -54.35
C GLN A 251 -26.91 75.54 -52.93
N VAL A 252 -25.98 75.46 -51.98
CA VAL A 252 -26.19 75.41 -50.50
C VAL A 252 -25.98 74.04 -49.82
N VAL A 253 -24.83 73.94 -49.10
CA VAL A 253 -24.57 73.24 -47.81
C VAL A 253 -24.17 71.76 -47.87
N MET A 254 -22.87 71.43 -47.73
CA MET A 254 -21.97 71.40 -46.55
C MET A 254 -21.82 69.99 -45.96
N ASP A 255 -20.56 69.70 -45.65
CA ASP A 255 -20.05 68.78 -44.64
C ASP A 255 -20.95 68.58 -43.42
N ASN A 256 -21.18 67.30 -43.03
CA ASN A 256 -20.93 66.81 -41.67
C ASN A 256 -21.41 65.36 -41.43
N LYS A 257 -20.57 64.61 -40.70
CA LYS A 257 -20.83 63.38 -39.91
C LYS A 257 -20.94 62.03 -40.64
N MET A 258 -19.80 61.34 -40.70
CA MET A 258 -19.74 59.88 -40.55
C MET A 258 -18.68 59.52 -39.52
N PHE A 259 -19.11 59.19 -38.29
CA PHE A 259 -18.48 58.20 -37.41
C PHE A 259 -19.28 58.14 -36.10
N ASN A 260 -20.35 57.34 -36.10
CA ASN A 260 -20.90 56.62 -34.93
C ASN A 260 -22.14 55.88 -35.41
N SER A 261 -21.98 54.60 -35.76
CA SER A 261 -23.07 53.77 -36.24
C SER A 261 -23.64 52.87 -35.12
N PRO A 262 -24.98 52.77 -34.94
CA PRO A 262 -25.65 51.93 -33.95
C PRO A 262 -25.50 50.41 -34.16
N VAL A 263 -24.75 49.98 -35.19
CA VAL A 263 -24.61 48.59 -35.63
C VAL A 263 -24.04 47.67 -34.54
N LYS A 264 -23.19 48.20 -33.65
CA LYS A 264 -22.61 47.41 -32.55
C LYS A 264 -23.65 46.91 -31.53
N ALA A 265 -24.77 47.63 -31.36
CA ALA A 265 -25.81 47.29 -30.39
C ALA A 265 -26.84 46.28 -30.95
N GLN A 266 -27.05 46.24 -32.26
CA GLN A 266 -28.01 45.31 -32.87
C GLN A 266 -27.47 43.89 -33.04
N ILE A 267 -26.15 43.73 -33.21
CA ILE A 267 -25.52 42.41 -33.33
C ILE A 267 -25.56 41.65 -32.00
N LEU A 268 -25.40 42.33 -30.85
CA LEU A 268 -25.47 41.69 -29.53
C LEU A 268 -26.88 41.24 -29.12
N LYS A 269 -27.94 41.83 -29.70
CA LYS A 269 -29.33 41.49 -29.39
C LYS A 269 -29.88 40.28 -30.15
N LYS A 270 -29.18 39.82 -31.20
CA LYS A 270 -29.58 38.64 -32.00
C LYS A 270 -28.82 37.36 -31.60
N ILE A 271 -27.85 37.46 -30.70
CA ILE A 271 -27.03 36.34 -30.23
C ILE A 271 -27.49 35.83 -28.84
N SER A 272 -28.44 36.51 -28.18
CA SER A 272 -29.21 36.00 -27.03
C SER A 272 -30.51 35.36 -27.48
#